data_AF-A0AB33ALS9-F1
#
_entry.id   AF-A0AB33ALS9-F1
#
_cell.length_a   1.000
_cell.length_b   1.000
_cell.length_c   1.000
_cell.angle_alpha   90.00
_cell.angle_beta   90.00
_cell.angle_gamma   90.00
#
_symmetry.space_group_name_H-M   'P 1'
#
loop_
_entity.id
_entity.type
_entity.pdbx_description
1 polymer ?
#
loop_
_entity_poly.entity_id
_entity_poly.type
_entity_poly.pdbx_seq_one_letter_code
_entity_poly.pdbx_strand_id
1 'polypeptide(L)'
;MMTIKRLLGVLTLGLALMTLAACGQKSTESIIKNELKDSYTGYSENKSYEGLNFIEGSDTLVFNKKNNTITNSNGEVTYFSVISDDNVPSDVKAFLKKYDDELSKTDNFTIVIDTREKHPTLETGESLYQIALSDNGKKIRIFELRQDYDADGNFYDFTGTAN
;
A
#
# COMPACT_ATOMS: atom_id res chain seq x y z
N MET A 1 -33.13 -45.77 10.08
CA MET A 1 -31.86 -45.63 10.82
C MET A 1 -30.81 -45.10 9.85
N MET A 2 -30.62 -43.78 9.78
CA MET A 2 -29.56 -43.20 8.96
C MET A 2 -28.22 -43.46 9.64
N THR A 3 -27.30 -44.08 8.92
CA THR A 3 -26.01 -44.50 9.45
C THR A 3 -25.11 -43.29 9.67
N ILE A 4 -24.47 -43.24 10.85
CA ILE A 4 -23.48 -42.25 11.33
C ILE A 4 -22.42 -41.85 10.28
N LYS A 5 -22.17 -42.71 9.28
CA LYS A 5 -21.23 -42.46 8.18
C LYS A 5 -21.65 -41.32 7.23
N ARG A 6 -22.94 -40.98 7.13
CA ARG A 6 -23.40 -39.87 6.26
C ARG A 6 -23.42 -38.50 6.95
N LEU A 7 -23.30 -38.44 8.28
CA LEU A 7 -23.26 -37.18 9.02
C LEU A 7 -21.84 -36.58 9.08
N LEU A 8 -20.81 -37.42 8.97
CA LEU A 8 -19.41 -37.00 9.00
C LEU A 8 -18.92 -36.40 7.67
N GLY A 9 -19.49 -36.81 6.53
CA GLY A 9 -19.09 -36.29 5.22
C GLY A 9 -19.63 -34.89 4.89
N VAL A 10 -20.67 -34.44 5.61
CA VAL A 10 -21.25 -33.09 5.45
C VAL A 10 -20.60 -32.09 6.42
N LEU A 11 -20.01 -32.58 7.53
CA LEU A 11 -19.34 -31.74 8.51
C LEU A 11 -17.94 -31.28 8.07
N THR A 12 -17.27 -32.00 7.18
CA THR A 12 -15.93 -31.64 6.68
C THR A 12 -15.95 -30.66 5.51
N LEU A 13 -17.07 -30.53 4.79
CA LEU A 13 -17.24 -29.46 3.78
C LEU A 13 -17.78 -28.15 4.37
N GLY A 14 -18.37 -28.18 5.57
CA GLY A 14 -18.96 -27.00 6.22
C GLY A 14 -17.95 -26.10 6.94
N LEU A 15 -16.71 -26.54 7.13
CA LEU A 15 -15.70 -25.79 7.90
C LEU A 15 -14.66 -25.05 7.05
N ALA A 16 -14.63 -25.30 5.73
CA ALA A 16 -13.71 -24.63 4.81
C ALA A 16 -14.23 -23.28 4.27
N LEU A 17 -15.44 -22.86 4.66
CA LEU A 17 -16.10 -21.64 4.16
C LEU A 17 -16.23 -20.54 5.23
N MET A 18 -15.67 -20.74 6.42
CA MET A 18 -15.76 -19.78 7.54
C MET A 18 -14.50 -18.93 7.70
N THR A 19 -13.97 -18.42 6.59
CA THR A 19 -13.17 -17.18 6.62
C THR A 19 -13.64 -16.25 5.51
N LEU A 20 -14.96 -16.07 5.38
CA LEU A 20 -15.42 -14.70 5.16
C LEU A 20 -15.05 -13.97 6.46
N ALA A 21 -13.81 -13.49 6.54
CA ALA A 21 -13.48 -12.48 7.51
C ALA A 21 -14.54 -11.40 7.30
N ALA A 22 -15.38 -11.19 8.32
CA ALA A 22 -16.00 -9.89 8.47
C ALA A 22 -14.81 -8.92 8.43
N CYS A 23 -14.63 -8.24 7.31
CA CYS A 23 -13.56 -7.28 7.10
C CYS A 23 -13.82 -6.10 8.04
N GLY A 24 -13.54 -6.29 9.34
CA GLY A 24 -13.16 -5.18 10.18
C GLY A 24 -11.92 -4.61 9.52
N GLN A 25 -12.03 -3.39 8.98
CA GLN A 25 -10.91 -2.68 8.38
C GLN A 25 -9.76 -2.69 9.39
N LYS A 26 -8.64 -3.32 9.02
CA LYS A 26 -7.47 -3.39 9.89
C LYS A 26 -7.02 -1.96 10.18
N SER A 27 -6.57 -1.68 11.40
CA SER A 27 -5.95 -0.38 11.68
C SER A 27 -4.67 -0.23 10.86
N THR A 28 -4.34 1.00 10.46
CA THR A 28 -3.12 1.27 9.71
C THR A 28 -1.86 0.80 10.43
N GLU A 29 -1.82 0.93 11.75
CA GLU A 29 -0.73 0.38 12.58
C GLU A 29 -0.60 -1.15 12.41
N SER A 30 -1.72 -1.87 12.42
CA SER A 30 -1.74 -3.33 12.21
C SER A 30 -1.31 -3.70 10.79
N ILE A 31 -1.75 -2.93 9.78
CA ILE A 31 -1.35 -3.14 8.37
C ILE A 31 0.16 -3.00 8.22
N ILE A 32 0.74 -1.91 8.73
CA ILE A 32 2.18 -1.66 8.64
C ILE A 32 2.97 -2.74 9.39
N LYS A 33 2.50 -3.13 10.57
CA LYS A 33 3.21 -4.11 11.40
C LYS A 33 3.17 -5.53 10.80
N ASN A 34 2.03 -5.96 10.27
CA ASN A 34 1.76 -7.37 9.97
C ASN A 34 1.66 -7.67 8.47
N GLU A 35 1.18 -6.72 7.67
CA GLU A 35 0.90 -6.94 6.24
C GLU A 35 2.01 -6.40 5.36
N LEU A 36 2.48 -5.17 5.60
CA LEU A 36 3.58 -4.55 4.85
C LEU A 36 4.87 -5.36 5.04
N LYS A 37 5.36 -5.94 3.93
CA LYS A 37 6.59 -6.70 3.88
C LYS A 37 7.79 -5.77 3.80
N ASP A 38 8.96 -6.31 4.12
CA ASP A 38 10.17 -5.50 4.26
C ASP A 38 10.76 -5.11 2.90
N SER A 39 10.41 -5.80 1.82
CA SER A 39 10.89 -5.48 0.48
C SER A 39 9.89 -5.92 -0.59
N TYR A 40 9.82 -5.13 -1.67
CA TYR A 40 9.07 -5.44 -2.86
C TYR A 40 9.91 -5.14 -4.10
N THR A 41 9.95 -6.08 -5.04
CA THR A 41 10.55 -5.87 -6.36
C THR A 41 9.45 -5.74 -7.40
N GLY A 42 9.57 -4.76 -8.29
CA GLY A 42 8.49 -4.36 -9.16
C GLY A 42 8.91 -3.40 -10.26
N TYR A 43 7.93 -2.71 -10.83
CA TYR A 43 8.09 -1.83 -11.97
C TYR A 43 7.14 -0.63 -11.87
N SER A 44 7.60 0.54 -12.31
CA SER A 44 6.77 1.70 -12.64
C SER A 44 7.10 2.18 -14.05
N GLU A 45 6.10 2.55 -14.84
CA GLU A 45 6.32 3.09 -16.18
C GLU A 45 6.93 4.50 -16.13
N ASN A 46 6.56 5.29 -15.13
CA ASN A 46 7.02 6.65 -14.92
C ASN A 46 7.74 6.77 -13.58
N LYS A 47 8.71 7.68 -13.50
CA LYS A 47 9.29 8.13 -12.22
C LYS A 47 8.37 9.14 -11.54
N SER A 48 8.52 9.30 -10.23
CA SER A 48 7.79 10.34 -9.50
C SER A 48 8.39 11.73 -9.73
N TYR A 49 7.73 12.75 -9.17
CA TYR A 49 8.31 14.10 -9.07
C TYR A 49 9.68 14.09 -8.34
N GLU A 50 9.80 13.34 -7.25
CA GLU A 50 11.07 13.04 -6.56
C GLU A 50 11.83 11.90 -7.26
N GLY A 51 11.97 11.96 -8.58
CA GLY A 51 12.31 10.84 -9.45
C GLY A 51 13.67 10.15 -9.26
N LEU A 52 14.50 10.56 -8.29
CA LEU A 52 15.66 9.79 -7.83
C LEU A 52 15.26 8.71 -6.81
N ASN A 53 14.22 8.96 -6.02
CA ASN A 53 13.77 8.13 -4.93
C ASN A 53 12.74 7.10 -5.38
N PHE A 54 11.86 7.48 -6.30
CA PHE A 54 10.87 6.61 -6.92
C PHE A 54 11.08 6.62 -8.44
N ILE A 55 11.88 5.65 -8.91
CA ILE A 55 12.41 5.64 -10.27
C ILE A 55 11.46 4.95 -11.26
N GLU A 56 11.58 5.32 -12.53
CA GLU A 56 10.98 4.55 -13.63
C GLU A 56 11.74 3.24 -13.84
N GLY A 57 11.08 2.26 -14.43
CA GLY A 57 11.66 0.97 -14.71
C GLY A 57 11.56 0.00 -13.54
N SER A 58 12.40 -1.03 -13.57
CA SER A 58 12.47 -2.04 -12.51
C SER A 58 13.17 -1.50 -11.28
N ASP A 59 12.58 -1.72 -10.11
CA ASP A 59 13.12 -1.26 -8.82
C ASP A 59 12.85 -2.28 -7.71
N THR A 60 13.60 -2.18 -6.63
CA THR A 60 13.34 -2.87 -5.37
C THR A 60 13.24 -1.85 -4.24
N LEU A 61 12.05 -1.73 -3.67
CA LEU A 61 11.77 -0.85 -2.54
C LEU A 61 11.89 -1.63 -1.24
N VAL A 62 12.74 -1.16 -0.33
CA VAL A 62 12.96 -1.74 1.00
C VAL A 62 12.36 -0.84 2.07
N PHE A 63 11.42 -1.38 2.84
CA PHE A 63 10.69 -0.67 3.89
C PHE A 63 11.32 -0.92 5.26
N ASN A 64 11.89 0.13 5.86
CA ASN A 64 12.30 0.11 7.25
C ASN A 64 11.18 0.69 8.12
N LYS A 65 10.29 -0.18 8.59
CA LYS A 65 9.13 0.17 9.41
C LYS A 65 9.49 0.82 10.76
N LYS A 66 10.67 0.51 11.30
CA LYS A 66 11.14 1.07 12.58
C LYS A 66 11.57 2.53 12.45
N ASN A 67 12.21 2.87 11.34
CA ASN A 67 12.74 4.20 11.08
C ASN A 67 11.86 5.03 10.14
N ASN A 68 10.75 4.44 9.67
CA ASN A 68 9.87 4.99 8.65
C ASN A 68 10.63 5.48 7.41
N THR A 69 11.42 4.58 6.82
CA THR A 69 12.10 4.86 5.55
C THR A 69 11.78 3.86 4.46
N ILE A 70 11.84 4.32 3.22
CA ILE A 70 11.85 3.51 2.00
C ILE A 70 13.20 3.72 1.33
N THR A 71 13.86 2.65 0.91
CA THR A 71 15.12 2.70 0.17
C THR A 71 14.95 1.99 -1.16
N ASN A 72 15.30 2.66 -2.25
CA ASN A 72 15.23 2.06 -3.59
C ASN A 72 16.51 1.28 -3.96
N SER A 73 16.54 0.69 -5.15
CA SER A 73 17.70 -0.10 -5.62
C SER A 73 18.98 0.71 -5.80
N ASN A 74 18.88 2.04 -5.92
CA ASN A 74 20.03 2.94 -6.04
C ASN A 74 20.59 3.36 -4.67
N GLY A 75 19.92 2.99 -3.57
CA GLY A 75 20.30 3.37 -2.21
C GLY A 75 19.75 4.73 -1.78
N GLU A 76 18.88 5.36 -2.57
CA GLU A 76 18.22 6.60 -2.20
C GLU A 76 17.21 6.34 -1.08
N VAL A 77 17.24 7.18 -0.05
CA VAL A 77 16.41 7.02 1.15
C VAL A 77 15.33 8.09 1.17
N THR A 78 14.09 7.65 1.39
CA THR A 78 12.92 8.49 1.58
C THR A 78 12.37 8.30 2.98
N TYR A 79 12.13 9.37 3.72
CA TYR A 79 11.41 9.32 4.99
C TYR A 79 9.91 9.39 4.72
N PHE A 80 9.11 8.72 5.54
CA PHE A 80 7.66 8.79 5.44
C PHE A 80 6.98 8.90 6.80
N SER A 81 5.77 9.45 6.79
CA SER A 81 4.82 9.34 7.89
C SER A 81 3.47 8.90 7.35
N VAL A 82 2.74 8.16 8.17
CA VAL A 82 1.36 7.77 7.85
C VAL A 82 0.44 8.94 8.18
N ILE A 83 -0.45 9.27 7.26
CA ILE A 83 -1.51 10.24 7.49
C ILE A 83 -2.76 9.47 7.93
N SER A 84 -3.37 9.89 9.04
CA SER A 84 -4.66 9.33 9.44
C SER A 84 -5.75 9.73 8.44
N ASP A 85 -6.69 8.82 8.16
CA ASP A 85 -7.77 9.05 7.19
C ASP A 85 -8.51 10.38 7.40
N ASP A 86 -8.74 10.77 8.66
CA ASP A 86 -9.38 12.05 9.02
C ASP A 86 -8.57 13.27 8.54
N ASN A 87 -7.24 13.17 8.53
CA ASN A 87 -6.32 14.24 8.17
C ASN A 87 -5.93 14.25 6.69
N VAL A 88 -6.29 13.22 5.91
CA VAL A 88 -6.03 13.22 4.46
C VAL A 88 -6.79 14.41 3.83
N PRO A 89 -6.11 15.27 3.04
CA PRO A 89 -6.73 16.43 2.40
C PRO A 89 -7.96 16.07 1.54
N SER A 90 -8.93 16.98 1.46
CA SER A 90 -10.22 16.70 0.82
C SER A 90 -10.14 16.50 -0.69
N ASP A 91 -9.22 17.22 -1.35
CA ASP A 91 -8.88 17.07 -2.76
C ASP A 91 -8.24 15.69 -3.03
N VAL A 92 -7.32 15.26 -2.16
CA VAL A 92 -6.73 13.91 -2.21
C VAL A 92 -7.80 12.84 -2.02
N LYS A 93 -8.71 13.00 -1.04
CA LYS A 93 -9.86 12.09 -0.86
C LYS A 93 -10.73 12.03 -2.11
N ALA A 94 -11.02 13.17 -2.73
CA ALA A 94 -11.82 13.24 -3.95
C ALA A 94 -11.13 12.53 -5.13
N PHE A 95 -9.80 12.62 -5.21
CA PHE A 95 -9.01 11.89 -6.18
C PHE A 95 -9.06 10.37 -5.95
N LEU A 96 -8.84 9.93 -4.70
CA LEU A 96 -8.85 8.51 -4.33
C LEU A 96 -10.18 7.81 -4.62
N LYS A 97 -11.30 8.54 -4.63
CA LYS A 97 -12.62 8.00 -5.03
C LYS A 97 -12.64 7.35 -6.41
N LYS A 98 -11.74 7.74 -7.32
CA LYS A 98 -11.59 7.09 -8.64
C LYS A 98 -11.14 5.63 -8.53
N TYR A 99 -10.54 5.25 -7.40
CA TYR A 99 -9.99 3.92 -7.12
C TYR A 99 -10.73 3.21 -5.97
N ASP A 100 -11.87 3.70 -5.48
CA ASP A 100 -12.59 3.12 -4.33
C ASP A 100 -12.86 1.61 -4.50
N ASP A 101 -13.29 1.19 -5.69
CA ASP A 101 -13.57 -0.21 -6.01
C ASP A 101 -12.32 -1.10 -5.92
N GLU A 102 -11.15 -0.55 -6.21
CA GLU A 102 -9.87 -1.24 -6.09
C GLU A 102 -9.39 -1.22 -4.64
N LEU A 103 -9.34 -0.03 -4.02
CA LEU A 103 -8.81 0.18 -2.67
C LEU A 103 -9.64 -0.56 -1.62
N SER A 104 -10.96 -0.65 -1.79
CA SER A 104 -11.85 -1.43 -0.91
C SER A 104 -11.52 -2.93 -0.85
N LYS A 105 -10.74 -3.45 -1.81
CA LYS A 105 -10.27 -4.84 -1.84
C LYS A 105 -8.84 -5.01 -1.31
N THR A 106 -8.25 -3.95 -0.77
CA THR A 106 -6.85 -3.90 -0.33
C THR A 106 -6.73 -3.37 1.09
N ASP A 107 -5.68 -3.79 1.80
CA ASP A 107 -5.21 -3.09 2.99
C ASP A 107 -4.43 -1.86 2.51
N ASN A 108 -4.89 -0.66 2.79
CA ASN A 108 -4.31 0.55 2.19
C ASN A 108 -4.22 1.71 3.18
N PHE A 109 -3.29 2.63 2.92
CA PHE A 109 -3.06 3.84 3.72
C PHE A 109 -2.31 4.91 2.94
N THR A 110 -2.51 6.17 3.31
CA THR A 110 -1.82 7.32 2.73
C THR A 110 -0.55 7.63 3.54
N ILE A 111 0.54 7.95 2.84
CA ILE A 111 1.76 8.47 3.44
C ILE A 111 2.09 9.85 2.88
N VAL A 112 2.73 10.66 3.72
CA VAL A 112 3.50 11.83 3.31
C VAL A 112 4.97 11.47 3.32
N ILE A 113 5.73 11.96 2.35
CA ILE A 113 7.17 11.70 2.23
C ILE A 113 8.00 12.97 2.26
N ASP A 114 9.28 12.82 2.58
CA ASP A 114 10.31 13.84 2.42
C ASP A 114 11.68 13.17 2.22
N THR A 115 12.52 13.74 1.37
CA THR A 115 13.86 13.23 1.05
C THR A 115 14.96 13.67 2.03
N ARG A 116 14.63 14.56 2.99
CA ARG A 116 15.58 15.21 3.91
C ARG A 116 15.11 15.17 5.37
N GLU A 117 13.84 15.45 5.63
CA GLU A 117 13.25 15.56 6.96
C GLU A 117 12.74 14.21 7.47
N LYS A 118 13.11 13.88 8.71
CA LYS A 118 12.59 12.70 9.39
C LYS A 118 11.20 12.99 9.95
N HIS A 119 10.31 12.01 9.86
CA HIS A 119 8.93 12.12 10.33
C HIS A 119 8.18 13.30 9.68
N PRO A 120 8.14 13.38 8.34
CA PRO A 120 7.48 14.47 7.64
C PRO A 120 6.00 14.57 8.06
N THR A 121 5.48 15.79 8.00
CA THR A 121 4.07 16.10 8.26
C THR A 121 3.41 16.63 7.00
N LEU A 122 2.10 16.88 7.02
CA LEU A 122 1.43 17.56 5.90
C LEU A 122 1.95 18.99 5.65
N GLU A 123 2.56 19.63 6.64
CA GLU A 123 3.13 20.97 6.51
C GLU A 123 4.56 20.95 5.98
N THR A 124 5.32 19.90 6.29
CA THR A 124 6.76 19.82 5.98
C THR A 124 7.08 18.90 4.80
N GLY A 125 6.25 17.91 4.51
CA GLY A 125 6.53 16.91 3.50
C GLY A 125 6.38 17.41 2.07
N GLU A 126 7.13 16.76 1.17
CA GLU A 126 7.24 17.15 -0.24
C GLU A 126 6.02 16.68 -1.06
N SER A 127 5.56 15.45 -0.81
CA SER A 127 4.54 14.79 -1.63
C SER A 127 3.75 13.73 -0.85
N LEU A 128 2.55 13.39 -1.35
CA LEU A 128 1.67 12.37 -0.80
C LEU A 128 1.59 11.16 -1.75
N TYR A 129 1.55 9.97 -1.17
CA TYR A 129 1.44 8.70 -1.90
C TYR A 129 0.40 7.80 -1.23
N GLN A 130 -0.29 7.00 -2.05
CA GLN A 130 -1.16 5.94 -1.56
C GLN A 130 -0.44 4.60 -1.66
N ILE A 131 -0.42 3.84 -0.57
CA ILE A 131 0.05 2.45 -0.54
C ILE A 131 -1.16 1.54 -0.49
N ALA A 132 -1.24 0.56 -1.39
CA ALA A 132 -2.27 -0.48 -1.40
C ALA A 132 -1.62 -1.86 -1.41
N LEU A 133 -2.03 -2.70 -0.46
CA LEU A 133 -1.52 -4.06 -0.25
C LEU A 133 -2.60 -5.07 -0.57
N SER A 134 -2.26 -6.04 -1.40
CA SER A 134 -3.14 -7.16 -1.76
C SER A 134 -2.43 -8.50 -1.59
N ASP A 135 -3.19 -9.60 -1.71
CA ASP A 135 -2.68 -10.95 -1.50
C ASP A 135 -1.94 -11.11 -0.16
N ASN A 136 -2.55 -10.64 0.94
CA ASN A 136 -1.99 -10.65 2.30
C ASN A 136 -0.62 -9.96 2.38
N GLY A 137 -0.51 -8.81 1.69
CA GLY A 137 0.69 -8.00 1.61
C GLY A 137 1.77 -8.55 0.69
N LYS A 138 1.54 -9.65 -0.04
CA LYS A 138 2.51 -10.15 -1.03
C LYS A 138 2.60 -9.28 -2.28
N LYS A 139 1.58 -8.48 -2.56
CA LYS A 139 1.56 -7.53 -3.66
C LYS A 139 1.38 -6.12 -3.13
N ILE A 140 2.09 -5.18 -3.73
CA ILE A 140 2.00 -3.75 -3.43
C ILE A 140 1.70 -2.97 -4.71
N ARG A 141 0.89 -1.92 -4.57
CA ARG A 141 0.81 -0.80 -5.51
C ARG A 141 1.12 0.48 -4.74
N ILE A 142 1.95 1.35 -5.29
CA ILE A 142 2.27 2.66 -4.74
C ILE A 142 2.08 3.69 -5.84
N PHE A 143 1.20 4.66 -5.62
CA PHE A 143 1.00 5.71 -6.59
C PHE A 143 1.05 7.11 -5.98
N GLU A 144 1.64 8.02 -6.75
CA GLU A 144 1.76 9.44 -6.41
C GLU A 144 0.40 10.13 -6.52
N LEU A 145 0.06 10.90 -5.50
CA LEU A 145 -1.23 11.60 -5.39
C LEU A 145 -1.18 13.03 -5.94
N ARG A 146 -0.01 13.47 -6.41
CA ARG A 146 0.20 14.72 -7.14
C ARG A 146 0.03 14.43 -8.64
N GLN A 147 -1.03 14.96 -9.25
CA GLN A 147 -1.45 14.54 -10.61
C GLN A 147 -1.34 15.62 -11.70
N ASP A 148 -0.83 16.82 -11.38
CA ASP A 148 -0.77 17.94 -12.34
C ASP A 148 0.66 18.51 -12.50
N TYR A 149 1.70 17.70 -12.26
CA TYR A 149 3.08 18.16 -12.45
C TYR A 149 3.59 17.97 -13.88
N ASP A 150 2.96 17.11 -14.68
CA ASP A 150 3.32 16.82 -16.07
C ASP A 150 2.13 17.04 -17.02
N ALA A 151 2.41 17.44 -18.26
CA ALA A 151 1.43 17.83 -19.26
C ALA A 151 0.52 16.66 -19.72
N ASP A 152 1.02 15.43 -19.60
CA ASP A 152 0.31 14.22 -20.03
C ASP A 152 -0.47 13.53 -18.89
N GLY A 153 -0.43 14.10 -17.66
CA GLY A 153 -1.09 13.51 -16.49
C GLY A 153 -0.47 12.19 -16.02
N ASN A 154 0.77 11.92 -16.43
CA ASN A 154 1.54 10.77 -15.99
C ASN A 154 1.98 10.95 -14.52
N PHE A 155 2.00 9.86 -13.79
CA PHE A 155 2.42 9.83 -12.39
C PHE A 155 3.12 8.51 -12.09
N TYR A 156 3.89 8.48 -11.00
CA TYR A 156 4.47 7.24 -10.50
C TYR A 156 3.38 6.26 -10.07
N ASP A 157 3.39 5.06 -10.62
CA ASP A 157 2.45 3.98 -10.29
C ASP A 157 3.20 2.64 -10.29
N PHE A 158 3.86 2.38 -9.17
CA PHE A 158 4.66 1.17 -8.98
C PHE A 158 3.80 0.00 -8.57
N THR A 159 4.02 -1.14 -9.21
CA THR A 159 3.48 -2.43 -8.77
C THR A 159 4.61 -3.41 -8.50
N GLY A 160 4.53 -4.13 -7.37
CA GLY A 160 5.59 -5.03 -6.94
C GLY A 160 5.11 -6.26 -6.19
N THR A 161 5.98 -7.24 -6.09
CA THR A 161 5.78 -8.47 -5.32
C THR A 161 6.81 -8.56 -4.21
N ALA A 162 6.39 -9.03 -3.03
CA ALA A 162 7.25 -9.20 -1.88
C ALA A 162 8.30 -10.28 -2.12
N ASN A 163 9.51 -10.04 -1.60
CA ASN A 163 10.62 -10.99 -1.58
C ASN A 163 10.62 -11.87 -0.32
#